data_AF-A0A6B0HIM4-F1
#
_entry.id   AF-A0A6B0HIM4-F1
#
_cell.length_a   1.000
_cell.length_b   1.000
_cell.length_c   1.000
_cell.angle_alpha   90.00
_cell.angle_beta   90.00
_cell.angle_gamma   90.00
#
_symmetry.space_group_name_H-M   'P 1'
#
loop_
_entity.id
_entity.type
_entity.pdbx_description
1 polymer ?
#
loop_
_entity_poly.entity_id
_entity_poly.type
_entity_poly.pdbx_seq_one_letter_code
_entity_poly.pdbx_strand_id
1 'polypeptide(L)'
;MSSDGAYTRLRVPVSVTPARLEHLCWALVVVSLVGDVVTTFVGLHLGLAESNPIALRAIEGYGLLGMLALKGFAVGVGLLCRPLLPEEYRPIIPAGLAIPWLGAVCINLYMISLVI
;
A
#
# COMPACT_ATOMS: atom_id res chain seq x y z
N MET A 1 -7.94 29.41 -28.28
CA MET A 1 -7.97 27.94 -28.41
C MET A 1 -8.28 27.39 -27.02
N SER A 2 -9.57 27.16 -26.73
CA SER A 2 -10.04 26.70 -25.42
C SER A 2 -9.85 25.20 -25.33
N SER A 3 -8.97 24.74 -24.46
CA SER A 3 -8.79 23.32 -24.14
C SER A 3 -9.83 22.89 -23.10
N ASP A 4 -11.13 23.09 -23.42
CA ASP A 4 -12.27 22.56 -22.65
C ASP A 4 -12.53 21.09 -23.02
N GLY A 5 -11.46 20.30 -23.08
CA GLY A 5 -11.47 18.91 -23.50
C GLY A 5 -11.64 17.97 -22.32
N ALA A 6 -12.85 17.41 -22.19
CA ALA A 6 -13.04 16.02 -21.78
C ALA A 6 -12.68 15.61 -20.34
N TYR A 7 -13.02 16.41 -19.33
CA TYR A 7 -13.32 15.81 -18.01
C TYR A 7 -14.75 15.28 -18.08
N THR A 8 -14.91 14.11 -18.69
CA THR A 8 -16.14 13.33 -18.55
C THR A 8 -16.34 13.13 -17.05
N ARG A 9 -17.22 13.93 -16.45
CA ARG A 9 -17.69 13.69 -15.08
C ARG A 9 -18.45 12.38 -15.13
N LEU A 10 -17.72 11.27 -15.03
CA LEU A 10 -18.27 9.96 -14.82
C LEU A 10 -19.04 10.09 -13.52
N ARG A 11 -20.36 10.29 -13.63
CA ARG A 11 -21.26 10.52 -12.52
C ARG A 11 -21.49 9.17 -11.87
N VAL A 12 -20.46 8.69 -11.17
CA VAL A 12 -20.54 7.48 -10.36
C VAL A 12 -21.67 7.74 -9.37
N PRO A 13 -22.73 6.91 -9.33
CA PRO A 13 -23.91 7.13 -8.47
C PRO A 13 -23.60 6.99 -6.97
N VAL A 14 -22.32 6.89 -6.60
CA VAL A 14 -21.85 6.81 -5.22
C VAL A 14 -21.36 8.19 -4.81
N SER A 15 -22.11 8.86 -3.94
CA SER A 15 -21.69 10.08 -3.27
C SER A 15 -20.61 9.77 -2.22
N VAL A 16 -19.41 9.38 -2.67
CA VAL A 16 -18.26 9.25 -1.76
C VAL A 16 -17.66 10.64 -1.62
N THR A 17 -17.71 11.21 -0.42
CA THR A 17 -16.97 12.44 -0.13
C THR A 17 -15.46 12.15 -0.20
N PRO A 18 -14.62 13.09 -0.67
CA PRO A 18 -13.17 12.90 -0.74
C PRO A 18 -12.57 12.43 0.59
N ALA A 19 -13.05 12.97 1.72
CA ALA A 19 -12.65 12.56 3.06
C ALA A 19 -13.01 11.09 3.39
N ARG A 20 -14.18 10.61 2.97
CA ARG A 20 -14.58 9.21 3.19
C ARG A 20 -13.75 8.24 2.35
N LEU A 21 -13.47 8.62 1.10
CA LEU A 21 -12.58 7.86 0.23
C LEU A 21 -11.17 7.80 0.83
N GLU A 22 -10.66 8.93 1.31
CA GLU A 22 -9.35 9.00 1.96
C GLU A 22 -9.27 8.07 3.18
N HIS A 23 -10.26 8.12 4.08
CA HIS A 23 -10.32 7.21 5.24
C HIS A 23 -10.37 5.73 4.83
N LEU A 24 -11.14 5.40 3.79
CA LEU A 24 -11.20 4.03 3.28
C LEU A 24 -9.85 3.58 2.73
N CYS A 25 -9.17 4.44 1.98
CA CYS A 25 -7.83 4.15 1.47
C CYS A 25 -6.84 3.98 2.63
N TRP A 26 -6.90 4.79 3.68
CA TRP A 26 -6.06 4.60 4.87
C TRP A 26 -6.36 3.28 5.60
N ALA A 27 -7.63 2.90 5.70
CA ALA A 27 -7.98 1.58 6.23
C ALA A 27 -7.39 0.45 5.36
N LEU A 28 -7.45 0.59 4.03
CA LEU A 28 -6.81 -0.35 3.10
C LEU A 28 -5.28 -0.39 3.27
N VAL A 29 -4.63 0.75 3.52
CA VAL A 29 -3.18 0.81 3.83
C VAL A 29 -2.87 -0.01 5.08
N VAL A 30 -3.67 0.11 6.14
CA VAL A 30 -3.45 -0.67 7.38
C VAL A 30 -3.65 -2.16 7.12
N VAL A 31 -4.74 -2.54 6.45
CA VAL A 31 -5.03 -3.94 6.14
C VAL A 31 -3.94 -4.55 5.24
N SER A 32 -3.53 -3.84 4.20
CA SER A 32 -2.50 -4.33 3.28
C SER A 32 -1.11 -4.35 3.93
N LEU A 33 -0.81 -3.41 4.83
CA LEU A 33 0.40 -3.43 5.63
C LEU A 33 0.48 -4.69 6.50
N VAL A 34 -0.58 -4.97 7.24
CA VAL A 34 -0.64 -6.15 8.13
C VAL A 34 -0.57 -7.43 7.30
N GLY A 35 -1.35 -7.51 6.23
CA GLY A 35 -1.32 -8.66 5.33
C GLY A 35 0.07 -8.89 4.73
N ASP A 36 0.75 -7.83 4.28
CA ASP A 36 2.06 -7.96 3.64
C ASP A 36 3.11 -8.45 4.63
N VAL A 37 3.15 -7.88 5.84
CA VAL A 37 4.03 -8.34 6.91
C VAL A 37 3.76 -9.82 7.22
N VAL A 38 2.51 -10.18 7.49
CA VAL A 38 2.16 -11.55 7.87
C VAL A 38 2.52 -12.53 6.75
N THR A 39 2.16 -12.24 5.51
CA THR A 39 2.40 -13.15 4.39
C THR A 39 3.89 -13.28 4.07
N THR A 40 4.68 -12.21 4.15
CA THR A 40 6.14 -12.30 4.03
C THR A 40 6.73 -13.17 5.14
N PHE A 41 6.36 -12.95 6.40
CA PHE A 41 6.88 -13.78 7.49
C PHE A 41 6.47 -15.23 7.38
N VAL A 42 5.21 -15.52 7.04
CA VAL A 42 4.74 -16.90 6.81
C VAL A 42 5.52 -17.55 5.67
N GLY A 43 5.71 -16.84 4.54
CA GLY A 43 6.50 -17.34 3.42
C GLY A 43 7.94 -17.68 3.82
N LEU A 44 8.60 -16.80 4.57
CA LEU A 44 9.95 -17.03 5.10
C LEU A 44 10.01 -18.26 6.03
N HIS A 45 9.01 -18.46 6.89
CA HIS A 45 8.94 -19.65 7.76
C HIS A 45 8.72 -20.94 6.97
N LEU A 46 8.09 -20.87 5.79
CA LEU A 46 7.95 -21.98 4.85
C LEU A 46 9.19 -22.20 3.97
N GLY A 47 10.23 -21.39 4.12
CA GLY A 47 11.48 -21.51 3.35
C GLY A 47 11.49 -20.77 2.01
N LEU A 48 10.48 -19.95 1.71
CA LEU A 48 10.51 -19.04 0.57
C LEU A 48 11.53 -17.91 0.83
N ALA A 49 12.17 -17.42 -0.23
CA ALA A 49 13.13 -16.33 -0.14
C ALA A 49 12.47 -14.98 -0.42
N GLU A 50 12.85 -13.95 0.32
CA GLU A 50 12.46 -12.57 0.04
C GLU A 50 13.16 -12.08 -1.23
N SER A 51 12.36 -11.67 -2.23
CA SER A 51 12.88 -11.23 -3.53
C SER A 51 13.40 -9.79 -3.50
N ASN A 52 12.91 -8.97 -2.58
CA ASN A 52 13.31 -7.58 -2.46
C ASN A 52 14.62 -7.48 -1.64
N PRO A 53 15.76 -7.10 -2.26
CA PRO A 53 17.04 -7.04 -1.56
C PRO A 53 17.04 -6.02 -0.41
N ILE A 54 16.27 -4.93 -0.51
CA ILE A 54 16.16 -3.94 0.57
C ILE A 54 15.38 -4.51 1.76
N ALA A 55 14.25 -5.19 1.48
CA ALA A 55 13.46 -5.84 2.52
C ALA A 55 14.24 -6.98 3.16
N LEU A 56 14.95 -7.79 2.37
CA LEU A 56 15.82 -8.86 2.84
C LEU A 56 16.88 -8.32 3.81
N ARG A 57 17.59 -7.25 3.45
CA ARG A 57 18.60 -6.64 4.35
C ARG A 57 18.00 -6.10 5.64
N ALA A 58 16.81 -5.51 5.58
CA ALA A 58 16.12 -5.01 6.77
C ALA A 58 15.67 -6.16 7.69
N ILE A 59 15.20 -7.27 7.11
CA ILE A 59 14.76 -8.46 7.83
C ILE A 59 15.96 -9.24 8.40
N GLU A 60 17.05 -9.40 7.65
CA GLU A 60 18.29 -10.04 8.13
C GLU A 60 18.91 -9.26 9.30
N GLY A 61 18.90 -7.93 9.25
CA GLY A 61 19.49 -7.08 10.29
C GLY A 61 18.61 -6.89 11.52
N TYR A 62 17.30 -6.66 11.32
CA TYR A 62 16.39 -6.19 12.37
C TYR A 62 15.05 -6.96 12.42
N GLY A 63 14.87 -7.99 11.60
CA GLY A 63 13.65 -8.80 11.56
C GLY A 63 12.38 -7.98 11.31
N LEU A 64 11.36 -8.23 12.14
CA LEU A 64 10.07 -7.52 12.09
C LEU A 64 10.23 -6.00 12.24
N LEU A 65 11.14 -5.56 13.10
CA LEU A 65 11.41 -4.13 13.33
C LEU A 65 11.91 -3.44 12.07
N GLY A 66 12.79 -4.09 11.30
CA GLY A 66 13.28 -3.55 10.03
C GLY A 66 12.18 -3.40 8.98
N MET A 67 11.30 -4.39 8.88
CA MET A 67 10.17 -4.35 7.95
C MET A 67 9.14 -3.27 8.34
N LEU A 68 8.80 -3.18 9.63
CA LEU A 68 7.92 -2.14 10.14
C LEU A 68 8.51 -0.74 9.98
N ALA A 69 9.83 -0.59 10.14
CA ALA A 69 10.52 0.69 9.91
C ALA A 69 10.43 1.12 8.44
N LEU A 70 10.65 0.19 7.47
CA LEU A 70 10.52 0.49 6.04
C LEU A 70 9.10 0.93 5.67
N LYS A 71 8.09 0.20 6.15
CA LYS A 71 6.69 0.55 5.89
C LYS A 71 6.28 1.83 6.60
N GLY A 72 6.70 2.00 7.85
CA GLY A 72 6.47 3.21 8.64
C GLY A 72 7.11 4.44 7.98
N PHE A 73 8.30 4.30 7.40
CA PHE A 73 8.93 5.35 6.60
C PHE A 73 8.08 5.72 5.38
N ALA A 74 7.60 4.74 4.61
CA ALA A 74 6.72 5.01 3.47
C ALA A 74 5.41 5.71 3.86
N VAL A 75 4.77 5.28 4.96
CA VAL A 75 3.59 5.95 5.52
C VAL A 75 3.93 7.38 5.97
N GLY A 76 5.06 7.56 6.64
CA GLY A 76 5.54 8.87 7.10
C GLY A 76 5.74 9.83 5.94
N VAL A 77 6.39 9.39 4.86
CA VAL A 77 6.53 10.20 3.62
C VAL A 77 5.15 10.54 3.06
N GLY A 78 4.23 9.57 2.98
CA GLY A 78 2.86 9.81 2.52
C GLY A 78 2.14 10.89 3.34
N LEU A 79 2.22 10.81 4.67
CA LEU A 79 1.62 11.80 5.57
C LEU A 79 2.26 13.19 5.44
N LEU A 80 3.58 13.26 5.25
CA LEU A 80 4.30 14.53 5.01
C LEU A 80 3.97 15.16 3.66
N CYS A 81 3.67 14.35 2.64
CA CYS A 81 3.24 14.83 1.33
C CYS A 81 1.76 15.24 1.27
N ARG A 82 0.92 14.76 2.20
CA ARG A 82 -0.51 15.07 2.29
C ARG A 82 -0.86 16.57 2.23
N PRO A 83 -0.21 17.49 2.99
CA PRO A 83 -0.52 18.91 2.93
C PRO A 83 -0.13 19.58 1.60
N LEU A 84 0.71 18.94 0.78
CA LEU A 84 1.14 19.48 -0.52
C LEU A 84 0.08 19.31 -1.62
N LEU A 85 -0.96 18.50 -1.37
CA LEU A 85 -2.00 18.17 -2.33
C LEU A 85 -3.34 18.85 -1.99
N PRO A 86 -4.06 19.37 -3.00
CA PRO A 86 -5.46 19.79 -2.85
C PRO A 86 -6.34 18.65 -2.33
N GLU A 87 -7.42 18.98 -1.64
CA GLU A 87 -8.26 17.99 -0.95
C GLU A 87 -8.84 16.93 -1.89
N GLU A 88 -9.09 17.30 -3.14
CA GLU A 88 -9.59 16.42 -4.18
C GLU A 88 -8.60 15.30 -4.55
N TYR A 89 -7.30 15.55 -4.40
CA TYR A 89 -6.24 14.61 -4.79
C TYR A 89 -5.63 13.85 -3.61
N ARG A 90 -5.91 14.24 -2.36
CA ARG A 90 -5.37 13.56 -1.15
C ARG A 90 -5.57 12.04 -1.13
N PRO A 91 -6.69 11.44 -1.61
CA PRO A 91 -6.85 9.99 -1.63
C PRO A 91 -5.80 9.23 -2.47
N ILE A 92 -5.10 9.91 -3.39
CA ILE A 92 -4.06 9.27 -4.22
C ILE A 92 -2.88 8.76 -3.39
N ILE A 93 -2.58 9.41 -2.26
CA ILE A 93 -1.48 9.02 -1.37
C ILE A 93 -1.73 7.64 -0.75
N PRO A 94 -2.81 7.44 0.04
CA PRO A 94 -3.07 6.13 0.62
C PRO A 94 -3.40 5.07 -0.44
N ALA A 95 -4.00 5.45 -1.59
CA ALA A 95 -4.18 4.51 -2.70
C ALA A 95 -2.83 4.02 -3.28
N GLY A 96 -1.89 4.94 -3.48
CA GLY A 96 -0.54 4.63 -3.98
C GLY A 96 0.28 3.76 -3.03
N LEU A 97 -0.01 3.80 -1.72
CA LEU A 97 0.57 2.89 -0.73
C LEU A 97 -0.16 1.53 -0.71
N ALA A 98 -1.50 1.55 -0.71
CA ALA A 98 -2.31 0.36 -0.55
C ALA A 98 -2.22 -0.59 -1.76
N ILE A 99 -2.25 -0.06 -2.98
CA ILE A 99 -2.32 -0.88 -4.20
C ILE A 99 -1.08 -1.79 -4.35
N PRO A 100 0.17 -1.28 -4.28
CA PRO A 100 1.35 -2.14 -4.37
C PRO A 100 1.41 -3.17 -3.24
N TRP A 101 1.05 -2.79 -2.02
CA TRP A 101 1.05 -3.73 -0.88
C TRP A 101 0.00 -4.81 -1.01
N LEU A 102 -1.20 -4.49 -1.53
CA LEU A 102 -2.19 -5.51 -1.85
C LEU A 102 -1.69 -6.46 -2.94
N GLY A 103 -1.01 -5.94 -3.96
CA GLY A 103 -0.36 -6.77 -4.97
C GLY A 103 0.65 -7.74 -4.37
N ALA A 104 1.51 -7.25 -3.47
CA ALA A 104 2.48 -8.07 -2.75
C ALA A 104 1.80 -9.15 -1.90
N VAL A 105 0.74 -8.81 -1.15
CA VAL A 105 -0.07 -9.78 -0.38
C VAL A 105 -0.61 -10.89 -1.27
N CYS A 106 -1.20 -10.55 -2.42
CA CYS A 106 -1.74 -11.54 -3.36
C CYS A 106 -0.64 -12.47 -3.90
N ILE A 107 0.52 -11.91 -4.25
CA ILE A 107 1.67 -12.69 -4.73
C ILE A 107 2.20 -13.61 -3.63
N ASN A 108 2.36 -13.11 -2.41
CA ASN A 108 2.84 -13.90 -1.27
C ASN A 108 1.86 -15.03 -0.94
N LEU A 109 0.54 -14.75 -0.91
CA LEU A 109 -0.48 -15.77 -0.71
C LEU A 109 -0.45 -16.84 -1.80
N TYR A 110 -0.30 -16.44 -3.06
CA TYR A 110 -0.16 -17.36 -4.18
C TYR A 110 1.07 -18.26 -4.00
N MET A 111 2.23 -17.69 -3.68
CA MET A 111 3.46 -18.46 -3.41
C MET A 111 3.28 -19.42 -2.24
N ILE A 112 2.69 -18.98 -1.12
CA ILE A 112 2.39 -19.82 0.05
C ILE A 112 1.49 -20.99 -0.35
N SER A 113 0.45 -20.73 -1.16
CA SER A 113 -0.49 -21.77 -1.60
C SER A 113 0.14 -22.85 -2.51
N LEU A 114 1.32 -22.58 -3.09
CA LEU A 114 2.05 -23.58 -3.88
C LEU A 114 2.94 -24.50 -3.02
N VAL A 115 3.17 -24.15 -1.75
CA VAL A 115 4.10 -24.84 -0.85
C VAL A 115 3.37 -25.61 0.26
N ILE A 116 2.10 -25.26 0.52
CA ILE A 116 1.18 -25.98 1.43
C ILE A 116 0.39 -27.02 0.62
#